data_AF-A0A7C1C9J6-F1
#
_entry.id   AF-A0A7C1C9J6-F1
#
_cell.length_a   1.000
_cell.length_b   1.000
_cell.length_c   1.000
_cell.angle_alpha   90.00
_cell.angle_beta   90.00
_cell.angle_gamma   90.00
#
_symmetry.space_group_name_H-M   'P 1'
#
loop_
_entity.id
_entity.type
_entity.pdbx_description
1 polymer ?
#
loop_
_entity_poly.entity_id
_entity_poly.type
_entity_poly.pdbx_seq_one_letter_code
_entity_poly.pdbx_strand_id
1 'polypeptide(L)'
;MLTLGVIPKNFPLKLTVKVILVIAAGVVVTGALLYVSSQIWLGESYTEGLKTLSKSRGVLLRNSIIIYATTSLFVLGGIVVLGLLYSHRVAGPLYRLAATARRISGGDYTVHVKLRDGDAVHPLADSMNQLVEGYNERLRRLTEALNSLEEASERLGAATEQGRAEDLEEAVDGLFNCCEGLKRSIEDIRL
;
A
#
# COMPACT_ATOMS: atom_id res chain seq x y z
N MET A 1 9.50 -17.37 -6.25
CA MET A 1 9.33 -15.90 -6.27
C MET A 1 8.70 -15.48 -4.94
N LEU A 2 9.48 -14.82 -4.07
CA LEU A 2 9.03 -14.32 -2.78
C LEU A 2 7.94 -13.25 -2.98
N THR A 3 6.69 -13.57 -2.67
CA THR A 3 5.68 -12.54 -2.45
C THR A 3 5.95 -11.95 -1.07
N LEU A 4 6.64 -10.79 -1.02
CA LEU A 4 6.58 -9.94 0.17
C LEU A 4 5.10 -9.78 0.54
N GLY A 5 4.70 -10.17 1.75
CA GLY A 5 3.31 -10.08 2.25
C GLY A 5 2.72 -8.66 2.31
N VAL A 6 3.41 -7.70 1.71
CA VAL A 6 3.09 -6.28 1.61
C VAL A 6 2.00 -5.99 0.56
N ILE A 7 1.91 -6.80 -0.51
CA ILE A 7 0.92 -6.62 -1.58
C ILE A 7 0.02 -7.87 -1.67
N PRO A 8 -1.31 -7.74 -1.59
CA PRO A 8 -2.21 -8.88 -1.67
C PRO A 8 -2.14 -9.49 -3.06
N LYS A 9 -2.11 -10.83 -3.15
CA LYS A 9 -1.96 -11.59 -4.40
C LYS A 9 -3.00 -11.22 -5.47
N ASN A 10 -4.15 -10.70 -5.04
CA ASN A 10 -5.26 -10.34 -5.91
C ASN A 10 -5.08 -8.98 -6.60
N PHE A 11 -4.20 -8.11 -6.11
CA PHE A 11 -3.97 -6.78 -6.69
C PHE A 11 -3.29 -6.83 -8.06
N PRO A 12 -2.10 -7.47 -8.23
CA PRO A 12 -1.45 -7.52 -9.55
C PRO A 12 -2.33 -8.24 -10.57
N LEU A 13 -3.04 -9.31 -10.16
CA LEU A 13 -3.96 -10.02 -11.04
C LEU A 13 -5.09 -9.11 -11.56
N LYS A 14 -5.79 -8.38 -10.66
CA LYS A 14 -6.87 -7.46 -11.06
C LYS A 14 -6.36 -6.34 -11.96
N LEU A 15 -5.14 -5.84 -11.73
CA LEU A 15 -4.54 -4.80 -12.56
C LEU A 15 -4.17 -5.34 -13.95
N THR A 16 -3.48 -6.47 -14.02
CA THR A 16 -3.09 -7.11 -15.27
C THR A 16 -4.31 -7.47 -16.12
N VAL A 17 -5.39 -7.98 -15.50
CA VAL A 17 -6.65 -8.27 -16.21
C VAL A 17 -7.26 -7.02 -16.83
N LYS A 18 -7.29 -5.89 -16.12
CA LYS A 18 -7.81 -4.61 -16.68
C LYS A 18 -6.98 -4.16 -17.88
N VAL A 19 -5.66 -4.30 -17.82
CA VAL A 19 -4.78 -3.93 -18.95
C VAL A 19 -4.94 -4.87 -20.13
N ILE A 20 -5.06 -6.17 -19.89
CA ILE A 20 -5.39 -7.15 -20.94
C ILE A 20 -6.73 -6.81 -21.59
N LEU A 21 -7.75 -6.42 -20.82
CA LEU A 21 -9.05 -5.99 -21.37
C LEU A 21 -8.92 -4.75 -22.27
N VAL A 22 -8.11 -3.76 -21.87
CA VAL A 22 -7.85 -2.57 -22.70
C VAL A 22 -7.12 -2.93 -23.99
N ILE A 23 -6.10 -3.80 -23.92
CA ILE A 23 -5.37 -4.27 -25.10
C ILE A 23 -6.29 -5.09 -26.00
N ALA A 24 -7.09 -6.01 -25.44
CA ALA A 24 -8.04 -6.83 -26.17
C ALA A 24 -9.11 -5.98 -26.88
N ALA A 25 -9.64 -4.96 -26.21
CA ALA A 25 -10.55 -3.99 -26.83
C ALA A 25 -9.86 -3.28 -28.01
N GLY A 26 -8.60 -2.90 -27.87
CA GLY A 26 -7.80 -2.34 -28.95
C GLY A 26 -7.61 -3.27 -30.14
N VAL A 27 -7.36 -4.56 -29.89
CA VAL A 27 -7.26 -5.59 -30.93
C VAL A 27 -8.60 -5.77 -31.65
N VAL A 28 -9.71 -5.79 -30.92
CA VAL A 28 -11.06 -5.88 -31.50
C VAL A 28 -11.37 -4.65 -32.36
N VAL A 29 -11.05 -3.44 -31.89
CA VAL A 29 -11.21 -2.20 -32.66
C VAL A 29 -10.38 -2.24 -33.94
N THR A 30 -9.13 -2.68 -33.84
CA THR A 30 -8.22 -2.82 -34.99
C THR A 30 -8.76 -3.85 -35.99
N GLY A 31 -9.27 -4.99 -35.52
CA GLY A 31 -9.90 -6.02 -36.35
C GLY A 31 -11.20 -5.57 -37.01
N ALA A 32 -12.03 -4.78 -36.32
CA ALA A 32 -13.24 -4.20 -36.88
C ALA A 32 -12.93 -3.17 -37.98
N LEU A 33 -11.92 -2.32 -37.77
CA LEU A 33 -11.41 -1.39 -38.78
C LEU A 33 -10.91 -2.14 -40.02
N LEU A 34 -10.21 -3.25 -39.82
CA LEU A 34 -9.77 -4.13 -40.91
C LEU A 34 -10.94 -4.69 -41.70
N TYR A 35 -11.95 -5.21 -41.00
CA TYR A 35 -13.13 -5.78 -41.64
C TYR A 35 -13.86 -4.75 -42.50
N VAL A 36 -14.13 -3.56 -41.95
CA VAL A 36 -14.79 -2.48 -42.71
C VAL A 36 -13.92 -1.99 -43.87
N SER A 37 -12.61 -1.84 -43.66
CA SER A 37 -11.68 -1.45 -44.73
C SER A 37 -11.63 -2.47 -45.86
N SER A 38 -11.74 -3.77 -45.54
CA SER A 38 -11.79 -4.85 -46.52
C SER A 38 -13.08 -4.85 -47.34
N GLN A 39 -14.23 -4.54 -46.73
CA GLN A 39 -15.54 -4.54 -47.40
C GLN A 39 -15.71 -3.42 -48.43
N ILE A 40 -15.00 -2.29 -48.26
CA ILE A 40 -15.08 -1.13 -49.16
C ILE A 40 -14.38 -1.37 -50.52
N TRP A 41 -13.68 -2.50 -50.70
CA TRP A 41 -12.82 -2.77 -51.86
C TRP A 41 -13.17 -4.00 -52.72
N LEU A 42 -14.28 -4.71 -52.47
CA LEU A 42 -14.77 -5.72 -53.41
C LEU A 42 -15.71 -5.07 -54.45
N GLY A 43 -15.12 -4.42 -55.45
CA GLY A 43 -15.85 -3.99 -56.65
C GLY A 43 -16.48 -5.19 -57.37
N GLU A 44 -17.71 -5.05 -57.88
CA GLU A 44 -18.53 -6.11 -58.46
C GLU A 44 -17.97 -6.77 -59.74
N SER A 45 -16.72 -6.52 -60.14
CA SER A 45 -16.17 -7.01 -61.41
C SER A 45 -14.68 -7.34 -61.38
N TYR A 46 -14.33 -8.50 -61.95
CA TYR A 46 -12.96 -9.02 -62.12
C TYR A 46 -11.98 -8.04 -62.77
N THR A 47 -12.47 -7.08 -63.57
CA THR A 47 -11.67 -6.09 -64.30
C THR A 47 -11.17 -4.93 -63.44
N GLU A 48 -11.86 -4.59 -62.34
CA GLU A 48 -11.38 -3.60 -61.35
C GLU A 48 -10.35 -4.19 -60.38
N GLY A 49 -10.45 -5.50 -60.10
CA GLY A 49 -9.44 -6.25 -59.34
C GLY A 49 -8.06 -6.25 -59.99
N LEU A 50 -8.00 -6.34 -61.33
CA LEU A 50 -6.74 -6.30 -62.11
C LEU A 50 -6.11 -4.89 -62.18
N LYS A 51 -6.91 -3.82 -62.20
CA LYS A 51 -6.40 -2.43 -62.03
C LYS A 51 -5.86 -2.18 -60.62
N THR A 52 -6.38 -2.91 -59.63
CA THR A 52 -5.93 -2.84 -58.25
C THR A 52 -4.58 -3.53 -58.03
N LEU A 53 -4.19 -4.50 -58.87
CA LEU A 53 -2.88 -5.19 -58.78
C LEU A 53 -1.68 -4.28 -59.08
N SER A 54 -1.78 -3.28 -59.96
CA SER A 54 -0.69 -2.32 -60.24
C SER A 54 -0.68 -1.11 -59.28
N LYS A 55 -1.84 -0.75 -58.71
CA LYS A 55 -1.99 0.24 -57.62
C LYS A 55 -1.85 -0.36 -56.21
N SER A 56 -1.67 -1.68 -56.13
CA SER A 56 -1.71 -2.48 -54.89
C SER A 56 -0.68 -2.06 -53.87
N ARG A 57 0.53 -1.68 -54.29
CA ARG A 57 1.61 -1.27 -53.37
C ARG A 57 1.20 -0.09 -52.49
N GLY A 58 0.57 0.94 -53.04
CA GLY A 58 0.18 2.13 -52.28
C GLY A 58 -0.97 1.87 -51.29
N VAL A 59 -1.96 1.05 -51.70
CA VAL A 59 -3.10 0.69 -50.86
C VAL A 59 -2.69 -0.27 -49.74
N LEU A 60 -1.86 -1.26 -50.06
CA LEU A 60 -1.31 -2.21 -49.07
C LEU A 60 -0.40 -1.49 -48.07
N LEU A 61 0.47 -0.58 -48.52
CA LEU A 61 1.33 0.20 -47.62
C LEU A 61 0.50 1.11 -46.71
N ARG A 62 -0.50 1.81 -47.25
CA ARG A 62 -1.40 2.67 -46.46
C ARG A 62 -2.17 1.86 -45.40
N ASN A 63 -2.75 0.73 -45.78
CA ASN A 63 -3.49 -0.12 -44.84
C ASN A 63 -2.56 -0.71 -43.76
N SER A 64 -1.37 -1.20 -44.14
CA SER A 64 -0.36 -1.66 -43.18
C SER A 64 0.04 -0.58 -42.19
N ILE A 65 0.27 0.66 -42.66
CA ILE A 65 0.60 1.80 -41.78
C ILE A 65 -0.53 2.07 -40.79
N ILE A 66 -1.79 2.08 -41.24
CA ILE A 66 -2.94 2.32 -40.37
C ILE A 66 -3.05 1.24 -39.28
N ILE A 67 -2.85 -0.04 -39.64
CA ILE A 67 -2.91 -1.18 -38.70
C ILE A 67 -1.80 -1.09 -37.67
N TYR A 68 -0.56 -0.86 -38.10
CA TYR A 68 0.57 -0.74 -37.17
C TYR A 68 0.43 0.49 -36.27
N ALA A 69 -0.03 1.62 -36.81
CA ALA A 69 -0.25 2.83 -36.03
C ALA A 69 -1.34 2.64 -34.97
N THR A 70 -2.48 2.05 -35.33
CA THR A 70 -3.58 1.77 -34.39
C THR A 70 -3.18 0.75 -33.33
N THR A 71 -2.54 -0.36 -33.72
CA THR A 71 -2.05 -1.37 -32.78
C THR A 71 -1.03 -0.77 -31.81
N SER A 72 -0.06 0.00 -32.32
CA SER A 72 0.96 0.66 -31.50
C SER A 72 0.34 1.65 -30.51
N LEU A 73 -0.68 2.42 -30.94
CA LEU A 73 -1.41 3.35 -30.07
C LEU A 73 -2.07 2.63 -28.89
N PHE A 74 -2.70 1.48 -29.10
CA PHE A 74 -3.32 0.71 -28.02
C PHE A 74 -2.30 0.10 -27.07
N VAL A 75 -1.18 -0.40 -27.59
CA VAL A 75 -0.10 -0.94 -26.77
C VAL A 75 0.52 0.17 -25.91
N LEU A 76 0.86 1.32 -26.50
CA LEU A 76 1.35 2.49 -25.79
C LEU A 76 0.35 2.98 -24.75
N GLY A 77 -0.93 3.08 -25.11
CA GLY A 77 -2.00 3.46 -24.19
C GLY A 77 -2.11 2.52 -23.00
N GLY A 78 -2.04 1.20 -23.23
CA GLY A 78 -2.02 0.19 -22.18
C GLY A 78 -0.85 0.33 -21.22
N ILE A 79 0.36 0.58 -21.75
CA ILE A 79 1.57 0.81 -20.94
C ILE A 79 1.43 2.08 -20.08
N VAL A 80 0.94 3.17 -20.67
CA VAL A 80 0.71 4.44 -19.96
C VAL A 80 -0.31 4.26 -18.84
N VAL A 81 -1.45 3.61 -19.12
CA VAL A 81 -2.48 3.31 -18.12
C VAL A 81 -1.92 2.46 -16.99
N LEU A 82 -1.13 1.42 -17.31
CA LEU A 82 -0.49 0.59 -16.30
C LEU A 82 0.46 1.41 -15.43
N GLY A 83 1.30 2.25 -16.03
CA GLY A 83 2.23 3.12 -15.31
C GLY A 83 1.52 4.12 -14.39
N LEU A 84 0.46 4.78 -14.87
CA LEU A 84 -0.33 5.72 -14.09
C LEU A 84 -1.04 5.05 -12.91
N LEU A 85 -1.68 3.90 -13.16
CA LEU A 85 -2.36 3.15 -12.10
C LEU A 85 -1.37 2.64 -11.05
N TYR A 86 -0.21 2.14 -11.46
CA TYR A 86 0.82 1.67 -10.53
C TYR A 86 1.39 2.81 -9.69
N SER A 87 1.72 3.93 -10.32
CA SER A 87 2.23 5.13 -9.63
C SER A 87 1.23 5.62 -8.59
N HIS A 88 -0.04 5.78 -8.96
CA HIS A 88 -1.03 6.35 -8.05
C HIS A 88 -1.48 5.38 -6.94
N ARG A 89 -1.56 4.06 -7.22
CA ARG A 89 -2.07 3.05 -6.25
C ARG A 89 -0.99 2.40 -5.40
N VAL A 90 0.29 2.57 -5.75
CA VAL A 90 1.42 1.99 -5.00
C VAL A 90 2.32 3.09 -4.43
N ALA A 91 2.82 4.00 -5.28
CA ALA A 91 3.80 5.00 -4.83
C ALA A 91 3.20 6.02 -3.86
N GLY A 92 1.97 6.49 -4.12
CA GLY A 92 1.27 7.41 -3.22
C GLY A 92 1.07 6.86 -1.80
N PRO A 93 0.48 5.65 -1.65
CA PRO A 93 0.36 4.97 -0.36
C PRO A 93 1.69 4.71 0.34
N LEU A 94 2.73 4.29 -0.39
CA LEU A 94 4.06 4.09 0.17
C LEU A 94 4.66 5.40 0.71
N TYR A 95 4.49 6.51 0.00
CA TYR A 95 4.94 7.82 0.48
C TYR A 95 4.24 8.21 1.80
N ARG A 96 2.92 7.99 1.89
CA ARG A 96 2.16 8.23 3.14
C ARG A 96 2.64 7.34 4.28
N LEU A 97 2.94 6.07 4.02
CA LEU A 97 3.49 5.14 5.01
C LEU A 97 4.86 5.62 5.49
N ALA A 98 5.75 6.02 4.58
CA ALA A 98 7.07 6.54 4.94
C ALA A 98 6.98 7.84 5.77
N ALA A 99 6.08 8.75 5.42
CA ALA A 99 5.83 9.96 6.20
C ALA A 99 5.30 9.65 7.60
N THR A 100 4.42 8.65 7.72
CA THR A 100 3.89 8.23 9.02
C THR A 100 4.96 7.55 9.87
N ALA A 101 5.78 6.68 9.27
CA ALA A 101 6.91 6.05 9.95
C ALA A 101 7.89 7.10 10.52
N ARG A 102 8.13 8.22 9.81
CA ARG A 102 8.93 9.34 10.33
C ARG A 102 8.29 10.02 11.55
N ARG A 103 6.96 10.15 11.57
CA ARG A 103 6.24 10.69 12.74
C ARG A 103 6.35 9.76 13.94
N ILE A 104 6.18 8.45 13.71
CA ILE A 104 6.36 7.41 14.74
C ILE A 104 7.78 7.46 15.30
N SER A 105 8.81 7.55 14.45
CA SER A 105 10.20 7.71 14.92
C SER A 105 10.46 9.01 15.68
N GLY A 106 9.61 10.03 15.48
CA GLY A 106 9.63 11.28 16.25
C GLY A 106 8.88 11.20 17.58
N GLY A 107 8.33 10.04 17.95
CA GLY A 107 7.58 9.84 19.19
C GLY A 107 6.07 10.08 19.10
N ASP A 108 5.54 10.36 17.91
CA ASP A 108 4.09 10.51 17.71
C ASP A 108 3.43 9.15 17.44
N TYR A 109 2.97 8.49 18.51
CA TYR A 109 2.25 7.22 18.47
C TYR A 109 0.72 7.39 18.40
N THR A 110 0.21 8.61 18.16
CA THR A 110 -1.24 8.85 18.00
C THR A 110 -1.73 8.63 16.57
N VAL A 111 -0.81 8.29 15.65
CA VAL A 111 -1.08 8.17 14.23
C VAL A 111 -1.81 6.89 13.88
N HIS A 112 -2.76 6.99 12.95
CA HIS A 112 -3.45 5.85 12.36
C HIS A 112 -3.44 5.94 10.83
N VAL A 113 -2.93 4.92 10.16
CA VAL A 113 -2.88 4.87 8.70
C VAL A 113 -4.14 4.26 8.13
N LYS A 114 -4.86 5.08 7.36
CA LYS A 114 -5.98 4.66 6.52
C LYS A 114 -5.66 4.87 5.04
N LEU A 115 -5.64 3.79 4.27
CA LEU A 115 -5.46 3.82 2.81
C LEU A 115 -6.81 3.92 2.09
N ARG A 116 -6.78 4.32 0.81
CA ARG A 116 -8.00 4.43 -0.02
C ARG A 116 -8.36 3.06 -0.57
N ASP A 117 -9.65 2.87 -0.86
CA ASP A 117 -10.14 1.64 -1.48
C ASP A 117 -9.48 1.42 -2.84
N GLY A 118 -8.72 0.33 -2.95
CA GLY A 118 -7.98 -0.06 -4.14
C GLY A 118 -6.49 0.31 -4.14
N ASP A 119 -5.95 0.83 -3.04
CA ASP A 119 -4.51 0.93 -2.85
C ASP A 119 -3.89 -0.46 -2.64
N ALA A 120 -2.63 -0.64 -3.03
CA ALA A 120 -2.02 -1.97 -3.07
C ALA A 120 -1.49 -2.47 -1.71
N VAL A 121 -1.21 -1.57 -0.77
CA VAL A 121 -0.37 -1.85 0.42
C VAL A 121 -1.16 -1.82 1.74
N HIS A 122 -2.44 -2.25 1.71
CA HIS A 122 -3.26 -2.40 2.91
C HIS A 122 -2.60 -3.26 4.00
N PRO A 123 -2.06 -4.46 3.70
CA PRO A 123 -1.42 -5.28 4.73
C PRO A 123 -0.29 -4.58 5.47
N LEU A 124 0.46 -3.71 4.77
CA LEU A 124 1.54 -2.94 5.39
C LEU A 124 1.02 -1.80 6.27
N ALA A 125 -0.08 -1.15 5.86
CA ALA A 125 -0.75 -0.18 6.72
C ALA A 125 -1.29 -0.83 7.99
N ASP A 126 -1.90 -2.01 7.88
CA ASP A 126 -2.42 -2.78 9.01
C ASP A 126 -1.30 -3.18 9.97
N SER A 127 -0.19 -3.73 9.46
CA SER A 127 0.99 -4.05 10.29
C SER A 127 1.59 -2.82 10.98
N MET A 128 1.59 -1.67 10.32
CA MET A 128 2.09 -0.43 10.93
C MET A 128 1.15 0.10 12.02
N ASN A 129 -0.16 -0.03 11.83
CA ASN A 129 -1.15 0.31 12.86
C ASN A 129 -1.01 -0.61 14.08
N GLN A 130 -0.83 -1.92 13.88
CA GLN A 130 -0.56 -2.88 14.96
C GLN A 130 0.73 -2.54 15.71
N LEU A 131 1.77 -2.09 15.00
CA LEU A 131 3.00 -1.61 15.63
C LEU A 131 2.72 -0.40 16.53
N VAL A 132 1.97 0.59 16.05
CA VAL A 132 1.61 1.79 16.83
C VAL A 132 0.77 1.43 18.06
N GLU A 133 -0.23 0.57 17.90
CA GLU A 133 -1.05 0.07 19.01
C GLU A 133 -0.21 -0.64 20.07
N GLY A 134 0.75 -1.48 19.66
CA GLY A 134 1.69 -2.13 20.57
C GLY A 134 2.58 -1.16 21.34
N TYR A 135 2.98 -0.03 20.74
CA TYR A 135 3.70 1.02 21.45
C TYR A 135 2.81 1.77 22.44
N ASN A 136 1.59 2.14 22.05
CA ASN A 136 0.64 2.81 22.94
C ASN A 136 0.30 1.98 24.18
N GLU A 137 0.09 0.67 24.02
CA GLU A 137 -0.18 -0.22 25.14
C GLU A 137 1.01 -0.32 26.11
N ARG A 138 2.25 -0.35 25.59
CA ARG A 138 3.45 -0.34 26.44
C ARG A 138 3.61 0.99 27.18
N LEU A 139 3.38 2.11 26.51
CA LEU A 139 3.41 3.44 27.14
C LEU A 139 2.37 3.55 28.25
N ARG A 140 1.15 3.06 28.02
CA ARG A 140 0.08 3.02 29.03
C ARG A 140 0.52 2.28 30.29
N ARG A 141 1.08 1.06 30.14
CA ARG A 141 1.60 0.28 31.28
C ARG A 141 2.72 0.98 32.03
N LEU A 142 3.61 1.68 31.30
CA LEU A 142 4.69 2.43 31.90
C LEU A 142 4.18 3.63 32.71
N THR A 143 3.16 4.35 32.20
CA THR A 143 2.48 5.40 32.96
C THR A 143 1.76 4.85 34.19
N GLU A 144 1.09 3.71 34.09
CA GLU A 144 0.44 3.05 35.24
C GLU A 144 1.45 2.64 36.33
N ALA A 145 2.61 2.10 35.92
CA ALA A 145 3.70 1.75 36.84
C ALA A 145 4.30 3.00 37.52
N LEU A 146 4.46 4.11 36.79
CA LEU A 146 4.94 5.37 37.35
C LEU A 146 3.96 5.96 38.36
N ASN A 147 2.66 5.95 38.06
CA ASN A 147 1.64 6.42 39.01
C ASN A 147 1.61 5.57 40.28
N SER A 148 1.76 4.25 40.14
CA SER A 148 1.84 3.33 41.30
C SER A 148 3.08 3.60 42.16
N LEU A 149 4.21 3.94 41.53
CA LEU A 149 5.44 4.32 42.22
C LEU A 149 5.30 5.67 42.95
N GLU A 150 4.63 6.65 42.35
CA GLU A 150 4.34 7.93 42.97
C GLU A 150 3.47 7.75 44.23
N GLU A 151 2.41 6.94 44.13
CA GLU A 151 1.56 6.61 45.28
C GLU A 151 2.34 5.89 46.40
N ALA A 152 3.23 4.94 46.05
CA ALA A 152 4.08 4.27 47.03
C ALA A 152 5.07 5.24 47.70
N SER A 153 5.61 6.21 46.95
CA SER A 153 6.48 7.27 47.48
C SER A 153 5.74 8.18 48.46
N GLU A 154 4.50 8.55 48.18
CA GLU A 154 3.68 9.35 49.10
C GLU A 154 3.38 8.60 50.40
N ARG A 155 3.04 7.30 50.31
CA ARG A 155 2.83 6.44 51.50
C ARG A 155 4.08 6.34 52.37
N LEU A 156 5.25 6.23 51.75
CA LEU A 156 6.53 6.23 52.47
C LEU A 156 6.78 7.56 53.19
N GLY A 157 6.47 8.68 52.52
CA GLY A 157 6.53 10.01 53.14
C GLY A 157 5.64 10.11 54.38
N ALA A 158 4.38 9.67 54.27
CA ALA A 158 3.43 9.67 55.37
C ALA A 158 3.85 8.73 56.53
N ALA A 159 4.39 7.54 56.23
CA ALA A 159 4.88 6.60 57.24
C ALA A 159 6.10 7.16 58.00
N THR A 160 6.97 7.89 57.29
CA THR A 160 8.14 8.57 57.89
C THR A 160 7.71 9.65 58.90
N GLU A 161 6.64 10.39 58.60
CA GLU A 161 6.07 11.40 59.52
C GLU A 161 5.39 10.77 60.74
N GLN A 162 4.75 9.60 60.58
CA GLN A 162 4.06 8.90 61.67
C GLN A 162 5.01 8.18 62.64
N GLY A 163 6.25 7.90 62.21
CA GLY A 163 7.32 7.38 63.08
C GLY A 163 7.12 5.96 63.61
N ARG A 164 6.14 5.22 63.09
CA ARG A 164 5.89 3.82 63.43
C ARG A 164 6.75 2.91 62.55
N ALA A 165 7.59 2.09 63.20
CA ALA A 165 8.53 1.22 62.50
C ALA A 165 7.83 0.20 61.56
N GLU A 166 6.68 -0.36 61.98
CA GLU A 166 5.88 -1.27 61.15
C GLU A 166 5.37 -0.61 59.86
N ASP A 167 4.80 0.60 59.97
CA ASP A 167 4.24 1.32 58.81
C ASP A 167 5.34 1.77 57.84
N LEU A 168 6.54 2.06 58.36
CA LEU A 168 7.72 2.39 57.55
C LEU A 168 8.24 1.17 56.79
N GLU A 169 8.32 0.02 57.44
CA GLU A 169 8.78 -1.23 56.82
C GLU A 169 7.83 -1.66 55.69
N GLU A 170 6.51 -1.60 55.92
CA GLU A 170 5.49 -1.91 54.90
C GLU A 170 5.58 -0.95 53.70
N ALA A 171 5.77 0.35 53.94
CA ALA A 171 5.89 1.34 52.87
C ALA A 171 7.17 1.15 52.03
N VAL A 172 8.30 0.81 52.66
CA VAL A 172 9.56 0.51 51.96
C VAL A 172 9.41 -0.73 51.08
N ASP A 173 8.81 -1.81 51.60
CA ASP A 173 8.55 -3.04 50.85
C ASP A 173 7.61 -2.79 49.66
N GLY A 174 6.56 -2.00 49.85
CA GLY A 174 5.64 -1.59 48.78
C GLY A 174 6.36 -0.84 47.65
N LEU A 175 7.26 0.08 48.00
CA LEU A 175 8.04 0.87 47.04
C LEU A 175 9.05 -0.02 46.30
N PHE A 176 9.72 -0.94 47.00
CA PHE A 176 10.65 -1.89 46.38
C PHE A 176 9.94 -2.78 45.35
N ASN A 177 8.74 -3.28 45.68
CA ASN A 177 7.91 -4.06 44.77
C ASN A 177 7.49 -3.26 43.51
N CYS A 178 7.13 -1.99 43.67
CA CYS A 178 6.82 -1.11 42.54
C CYS A 178 8.05 -0.87 41.64
N CYS A 179 9.22 -0.65 42.23
CA CYS A 179 10.48 -0.52 41.49
C CYS A 179 10.83 -1.79 40.70
N GLU A 180 10.67 -2.98 41.28
CA GLU A 180 10.81 -4.26 40.58
C GLU A 180 9.83 -4.39 39.41
N GLY A 181 8.56 -4.00 39.61
CA GLY A 181 7.54 -4.01 38.56
C GLY A 181 7.85 -3.05 37.40
N LEU A 182 8.33 -1.84 37.71
CA LEU A 182 8.77 -0.86 36.72
C LEU A 182 9.99 -1.38 35.94
N LYS A 183 10.97 -1.97 36.64
CA LYS A 183 12.15 -2.56 36.01
C LYS A 183 11.77 -3.64 35.00
N ARG A 184 10.86 -4.55 35.36
CA ARG A 184 10.34 -5.58 34.43
C ARG A 184 9.64 -4.96 33.22
N SER A 185 8.83 -3.92 33.45
CA SER A 185 8.12 -3.22 32.37
C SER A 185 9.08 -2.53 31.38
N ILE A 186 10.22 -2.03 31.87
CA ILE A 186 11.29 -1.46 31.03
C ILE A 186 12.06 -2.56 30.29
N GLU A 187 12.37 -3.69 30.94
CA GLU A 187 13.04 -4.84 30.30
C GLU A 187 12.20 -5.46 29.17
N ASP A 188 10.87 -5.45 29.29
CA ASP A 188 9.94 -5.88 28.24
C ASP A 188 9.96 -4.97 26.99
N ILE A 189 10.40 -3.72 27.14
CA ILE A 189 10.66 -2.82 26.01
C ILE A 189 12.03 -3.19 25.44
N ARG A 190 12.09 -4.28 24.67
CA ARG A 190 13.31 -4.65 23.93
C ARG A 190 13.84 -3.47 23.12
N LEU A 191 15.04 -2.99 23.49
CA LEU A 191 15.97 -2.29 22.61
C LEU A 191 16.66 -3.30 21.67
#